data_AF-A0A2E4PMH5-F1
#
_entry.id   AF-A0A2E4PMH5-F1
#
_cell.length_a   1.000
_cell.length_b   1.000
_cell.length_c   1.000
_cell.angle_alpha   90.00
_cell.angle_beta   90.00
_cell.angle_gamma   90.00
#
_symmetry.space_group_name_H-M   'P 1'
#
loop_
_entity.id
_entity.type
_entity.pdbx_description
1 polymer ?
#
loop_
_entity_poly.entity_id
_entity_poly.type
_entity_poly.pdbx_seq_one_letter_code
_entity_poly.pdbx_strand_id
1 'polypeptide(L)'
;MKKIIITFFIIFLYAEDVFPSNKILSTDEAVIQLLGSPDETEIRIQKITENLFLFFGLGGNIAVSIGDDGVLIVDDQIPSLIPKI
;
A
#
# COMPACT_ATOMS: atom_id res chain seq x y z
N MET A 1 -23.11 -42.83 5.12
CA MET A 1 -23.93 -41.75 4.55
C MET A 1 -24.04 -40.53 5.48
N LYS A 2 -24.51 -40.67 6.73
CA LYS A 2 -24.66 -39.53 7.67
C LYS A 2 -23.36 -38.75 7.94
N LYS A 3 -22.20 -39.44 8.05
CA LYS A 3 -20.90 -38.79 8.28
C LYS A 3 -20.43 -37.90 7.13
N ILE A 4 -20.66 -38.33 5.88
CA ILE A 4 -20.29 -37.55 4.68
C ILE A 4 -21.12 -36.27 4.59
N ILE A 5 -22.42 -36.34 4.92
CA ILE A 5 -23.31 -35.18 4.94
C ILE A 5 -22.85 -34.17 6.01
N ILE A 6 -22.47 -34.64 7.19
CA ILE A 6 -21.97 -33.78 8.27
C ILE A 6 -20.65 -33.11 7.86
N THR A 7 -19.73 -33.83 7.23
CA THR A 7 -18.47 -33.25 6.75
C THR A 7 -18.70 -32.19 5.67
N PHE A 8 -19.60 -32.43 4.71
CA PHE A 8 -19.96 -31.42 3.72
C PHE A 8 -20.63 -30.20 4.35
N PHE A 9 -21.50 -30.40 5.34
CA PHE A 9 -22.18 -29.31 6.05
C PHE A 9 -21.20 -28.46 6.85
N ILE A 10 -20.20 -29.07 7.49
CA ILE A 10 -19.14 -28.36 8.21
C ILE A 10 -18.29 -27.52 7.22
N ILE A 11 -17.89 -28.09 6.08
CA ILE A 11 -17.14 -27.34 5.05
C ILE A 11 -17.97 -26.17 4.52
N PHE A 12 -19.28 -26.36 4.32
CA PHE A 12 -20.17 -25.32 3.85
C PHE A 12 -20.37 -24.20 4.88
N LEU A 13 -20.46 -24.53 6.18
CA LEU A 13 -20.52 -23.55 7.26
C LEU A 13 -19.24 -22.69 7.37
N TYR A 14 -18.07 -23.26 7.05
CA TYR A 14 -16.81 -22.49 7.00
C TYR A 14 -16.60 -21.76 5.67
N ALA A 15 -17.36 -22.08 4.62
CA ALA A 15 -17.20 -21.46 3.30
C ALA A 15 -17.75 -20.03 3.24
N GLU A 16 -18.72 -19.68 4.10
CA GLU A 16 -19.24 -18.30 4.19
C GLU A 16 -18.18 -17.31 4.66
N ASP A 17 -17.20 -17.73 5.48
CA ASP A 17 -16.09 -16.88 5.94
C ASP A 17 -14.96 -16.72 4.89
N VAL A 18 -14.97 -17.50 3.80
CA VAL A 18 -13.88 -17.55 2.81
C VAL A 18 -14.08 -16.56 1.66
N PHE A 19 -15.32 -16.11 1.42
CA PHE A 19 -15.59 -15.05 0.47
C PHE A 19 -15.75 -13.74 1.23
N PRO A 20 -14.69 -12.91 1.35
CA PRO A 20 -14.84 -11.61 1.94
C PRO A 20 -15.95 -10.89 1.18
N SER A 21 -16.87 -10.29 1.93
CA SER A 21 -17.92 -9.43 1.38
C SER A 21 -17.34 -8.58 0.25
N ASN A 22 -18.14 -8.33 -0.78
CA ASN A 22 -17.94 -7.37 -1.87
C ASN A 22 -17.83 -5.92 -1.35
N LYS A 23 -17.00 -5.72 -0.33
CA LYS A 23 -16.60 -4.48 0.28
C LYS A 23 -15.70 -3.81 -0.73
N ILE A 24 -16.24 -2.74 -1.31
CA ILE A 24 -15.44 -1.81 -2.10
C ILE A 24 -14.45 -1.20 -1.11
N LEU A 25 -13.18 -1.55 -1.27
CA LEU A 25 -12.09 -0.94 -0.53
C LEU A 25 -11.93 0.49 -1.02
N SER A 26 -11.78 1.43 -0.09
CA SER A 26 -11.18 2.72 -0.44
C SER A 26 -9.74 2.53 -0.92
N THR A 27 -9.20 3.50 -1.66
CA THR A 27 -7.81 3.46 -2.13
C THR A 27 -6.84 3.26 -0.96
N ASP A 28 -7.08 3.94 0.17
CA ASP A 28 -6.23 3.85 1.35
C ASP A 28 -6.30 2.47 2.01
N GLU A 29 -7.50 1.90 2.15
CA GLU A 29 -7.64 0.52 2.67
C GLU A 29 -6.99 -0.51 1.75
N ALA A 30 -7.11 -0.33 0.43
CA ALA A 30 -6.47 -1.21 -0.55
C ALA A 30 -4.93 -1.11 -0.48
N VAL A 31 -4.40 0.11 -0.34
CA VAL A 31 -2.97 0.36 -0.17
C VAL A 31 -2.46 -0.25 1.14
N ILE A 32 -3.18 -0.06 2.25
CA ILE A 32 -2.80 -0.64 3.55
C ILE A 32 -2.76 -2.17 3.48
N GLN A 33 -3.75 -2.79 2.83
CA GLN A 33 -3.79 -4.25 2.69
C GLN A 33 -2.71 -4.81 1.77
N LEU A 34 -2.35 -4.09 0.70
CA LEU A 34 -1.43 -4.61 -0.32
C LEU A 34 0.03 -4.23 -0.09
N LEU A 35 0.28 -3.02 0.42
CA LEU A 35 1.62 -2.43 0.52
C LEU A 35 2.07 -2.23 1.97
N GLY A 36 1.15 -2.17 2.94
CA GLY A 36 1.43 -2.04 4.37
C GLY A 36 1.03 -0.69 4.96
N SER A 37 1.34 -0.47 6.24
CA SER A 37 0.94 0.75 6.93
C SER A 37 1.80 1.96 6.49
N PRO A 38 1.18 3.09 6.07
CA PRO A 38 1.91 4.32 5.79
C PRO A 38 2.69 4.80 7.02
N ASP A 39 2.12 4.65 8.23
CA ASP A 39 2.72 5.12 9.48
C ASP A 39 4.04 4.41 9.80
N GLU A 40 4.13 3.12 9.47
CA GLU A 40 5.31 2.28 9.69
C GLU A 40 6.32 2.36 8.55
N THR A 41 5.96 3.02 7.43
CA THR A 41 6.85 3.13 6.28
C THR A 41 7.88 4.24 6.46
N GLU A 42 9.15 3.89 6.26
CA GLU A 42 10.27 4.83 6.18
C GLU A 42 10.52 5.27 4.73
N ILE A 43 10.80 6.57 4.54
CA ILE A 43 11.26 7.09 3.25
C ILE A 43 12.78 6.89 3.16
N ARG A 44 13.22 6.13 2.15
CA ARG A 44 14.66 5.95 1.85
C ARG A 44 15.07 6.87 0.72
N ILE A 45 16.15 7.61 0.92
CA ILE A 45 16.63 8.60 -0.06
C ILE A 45 17.89 8.06 -0.74
N GLN A 46 17.90 8.08 -2.07
CA GLN A 46 19.09 7.83 -2.88
C GLN A 46 19.50 9.11 -3.61
N LYS A 47 20.72 9.58 -3.35
CA LYS A 47 21.34 10.66 -4.12
C LYS A 47 21.75 10.15 -5.50
N ILE A 48 21.30 10.82 -6.56
CA ILE A 48 21.65 10.49 -7.96
C ILE A 48 22.74 11.45 -8.45
N THR A 49 22.55 12.75 -8.23
CA THR A 49 23.53 13.81 -8.47
C THR A 49 23.51 14.79 -7.30
N GLU A 50 24.26 15.89 -7.38
CA GLU A 50 24.23 16.94 -6.35
C GLU A 50 22.82 17.53 -6.14
N ASN A 51 22.05 17.64 -7.21
CA ASN A 51 20.77 18.35 -7.26
C ASN A 51 19.59 17.42 -7.60
N LEU A 52 19.79 16.10 -7.67
CA LEU A 52 18.76 15.12 -8.00
C LEU A 52 18.79 13.92 -7.05
N PHE A 53 17.64 13.62 -6.49
CA PHE A 53 17.42 12.56 -5.51
C PHE A 53 16.21 11.71 -5.91
N LEU A 54 16.24 10.45 -5.49
CA LEU A 54 15.14 9.50 -5.64
C LEU A 54 14.70 9.05 -4.25
N PHE A 55 13.45 9.33 -3.90
CA PHE A 55 12.84 8.92 -2.64
C PHE A 55 12.05 7.65 -2.87
N PHE A 56 12.26 6.63 -2.05
CA PHE A 56 11.56 5.36 -2.07
C PHE A 56 10.68 5.25 -0.83
N GLY A 57 9.43 4.83 -1.01
CA GLY A 57 8.44 4.69 0.06
C GLY A 57 7.29 3.78 -0.36
N LEU A 58 6.19 3.84 0.38
CA LEU A 58 4.99 3.05 0.08
C LEU A 58 4.31 3.63 -1.16
N GLY A 59 4.14 2.85 -2.22
CA GLY A 59 3.45 3.30 -3.44
C GLY A 59 4.36 3.73 -4.60
N GLY A 60 5.68 3.75 -4.42
CA GLY A 60 6.61 3.93 -5.54
C GLY A 60 7.80 4.83 -5.25
N ASN A 61 8.23 5.58 -6.26
CA ASN A 61 9.41 6.41 -6.24
C ASN A 61 9.12 7.86 -6.65
N ILE A 62 9.68 8.80 -5.90
CA ILE A 62 9.52 10.24 -6.15
C ILE A 62 10.86 10.80 -6.58
N ALA A 63 10.88 11.56 -7.68
CA ALA A 63 12.06 12.32 -8.07
C ALA A 63 12.02 13.71 -7.44
N VAL A 64 13.11 14.09 -6.77
CA VAL A 64 13.27 15.39 -6.12
C VAL A 64 14.47 16.08 -6.72
N SER A 65 14.25 17.23 -7.36
CA SER A 65 15.32 18.09 -7.87
C SER A 65 15.36 19.41 -7.10
N ILE A 66 16.55 19.79 -6.64
CA ILE A 66 16.77 20.98 -5.81
C ILE A 66 17.64 21.94 -6.59
N GLY A 67 17.16 23.17 -6.81
CA GLY A 67 17.92 24.26 -7.41
C GLY A 67 17.83 25.53 -6.57
N ASP A 68 18.54 26.56 -6.99
CA ASP A 68 18.61 27.83 -6.24
C ASP A 68 17.23 28.53 -6.15
N ASP A 69 16.35 28.30 -7.13
CA ASP A 69 15.03 28.90 -7.21
C ASP A 69 13.91 28.06 -6.56
N GLY A 70 14.22 26.84 -6.11
CA GLY A 70 13.25 25.97 -5.44
C GLY A 70 13.44 24.47 -5.66
N VAL A 71 12.38 23.73 -5.33
CA VAL A 71 12.35 22.27 -5.38
C VAL A 71 11.27 21.80 -6.35
N LEU A 72 11.66 20.97 -7.31
CA LEU A 72 10.72 20.25 -8.18
C LEU A 72 10.56 18.83 -7.65
N ILE A 73 9.32 18.46 -7.38
CA ILE A 73 8.93 17.10 -6.97
C ILE A 73 8.05 16.52 -8.08
N VAL A 74 8.36 15.29 -8.48
CA VAL A 74 7.55 14.52 -9.44
C VAL A 74 7.09 13.25 -8.75
N ASP A 75 5.76 13.04 -8.74
CA ASP A 75 5.03 11.98 -8.02
C ASP A 75 4.78 12.31 -6.53
N ASP A 76 3.63 11.86 -6.01
CA ASP A 76 3.17 12.06 -4.63
C ASP A 76 2.99 10.74 -3.85
N GLN A 77 3.41 9.60 -4.43
CA GLN A 77 3.21 8.24 -3.90
C GLN A 77 1.74 7.92 -3.61
N ILE A 78 1.31 8.25 -2.39
CA ILE A 78 -0.05 8.13 -1.89
C ILE A 78 -0.32 9.31 -0.94
N PRO A 79 -1.56 9.82 -0.86
CA PRO A 79 -1.87 11.03 -0.10
C PRO A 79 -1.44 10.98 1.39
N SER A 80 -1.51 9.81 2.02
CA SER A 80 -1.16 9.63 3.44
C SER A 80 0.33 9.79 3.74
N LEU A 81 1.22 9.72 2.74
CA LEU A 81 2.68 9.86 2.93
C LEU A 81 3.20 11.28 2.73
N ILE A 82 2.37 12.20 2.23
CA ILE A 82 2.77 13.61 2.00
C ILE A 82 3.43 14.24 3.23
N PRO A 83 2.97 14.04 4.48
CA PRO A 83 3.64 14.63 5.66
C PRO A 83 5.06 14.11 5.94
N LYS A 84 5.50 13.03 5.29
CA LYS A 84 6.82 12.40 5.47
C LYS A 84 7.83 12.81 4.39
N ILE A 85 7.42 13.60 3.40
CA ILE A 85 8.23 14.08 2.27
C ILE A 85 8.46 15.58 2.45
#